data_AF-A0A8J9S269-F1
#
_entry.id   AF-A0A8J9S269-F1
#
_cell.length_a   1.000
_cell.length_b   1.000
_cell.length_c   1.000
_cell.angle_alpha   90.00
_cell.angle_beta   90.00
_cell.angle_gamma   90.00
#
_symmetry.space_group_name_H-M   'P 1'
#
loop_
_entity.id
_entity.type
_entity.pdbx_description
1 polymer ?
#
loop_
_entity_poly.entity_id
_entity_poly.type
_entity_poly.pdbx_seq_one_letter_code
_entity_poly.pdbx_strand_id
1 'polypeptide(L)'
;MKKTVLQCLKIIGVLPTDLTSCDSLQQEFVNIKRVYFKKILVCHPDKGGDAEVFRNVQTSFEVLRGIYEKEAISSFITESAFSAQNFDDVFRDFGEMPTPSWEYYHEAAEENFPLYRVERARSNRSRCTQTTKLGKKCGDDKLIASGSVRVGSLDEKTGTYTRWNHLECWRVPSRIWLGIASSREDEDSVLNTKNVLQSLLQMNDVLLSGINEMNVEGQMEFVTHIMDRSSWARISQRRNINSSKELDMSVAKQTQPARQAAVFPRDGPSSRESFIVPIPGENGVASDALKGKRVVLTGVFPEVGGGRGLTLGKEKVKKMVESFGGRVTGSVSGKTDMV
;
A
#
# COMPACT_ATOMS: atom_id res chain seq x y z
N MET A 1 24.30 11.08 -10.50
CA MET A 1 23.94 11.64 -11.83
C MET A 1 22.49 12.06 -11.72
N LYS A 2 22.16 13.32 -12.03
CA LYS A 2 20.86 13.94 -11.69
C LYS A 2 19.73 13.28 -12.51
N LYS A 3 18.98 12.33 -11.93
CA LYS A 3 17.88 11.64 -12.63
C LYS A 3 16.65 12.56 -12.75
N THR A 4 15.87 12.39 -13.81
CA THR A 4 14.54 13.00 -14.00
C THR A 4 13.44 11.95 -13.85
N VAL A 5 12.20 12.37 -13.61
CA VAL A 5 11.02 11.49 -13.61
C VAL A 5 10.99 10.61 -14.87
N LEU A 6 11.18 11.20 -16.06
CA LEU A 6 11.21 10.47 -17.33
C LEU A 6 12.30 9.37 -17.38
N GLN A 7 13.47 9.63 -16.82
CA GLN A 7 14.56 8.65 -16.77
C GLN A 7 14.22 7.49 -15.83
N CYS A 8 13.64 7.78 -14.66
CA CYS A 8 13.19 6.74 -13.73
C CYS A 8 12.08 5.86 -14.35
N LEU A 9 11.09 6.48 -15.00
CA LEU A 9 10.03 5.76 -15.73
C LEU A 9 10.61 4.83 -16.81
N LYS A 10 11.56 5.32 -17.62
CA LYS A 10 12.25 4.52 -18.65
C LYS A 10 13.03 3.34 -18.09
N ILE A 11 13.70 3.49 -16.94
CA ILE A 11 14.45 2.39 -16.29
C ILE A 11 13.49 1.29 -15.80
N ILE A 12 12.35 1.67 -15.24
CA ILE A 12 11.29 0.74 -14.81
C ILE A 12 10.62 0.08 -16.02
N GLY A 13 10.60 0.75 -17.17
CA GLY A 13 9.94 0.30 -18.40
C GLY A 13 8.51 0.81 -18.56
N VAL A 14 8.14 1.90 -17.86
CA VAL A 14 6.84 2.57 -18.01
C VAL A 14 6.87 3.42 -19.28
N LEU A 15 5.92 3.19 -20.17
CA LEU A 15 5.72 3.99 -21.38
C LEU A 15 4.77 5.15 -21.09
N PRO A 16 4.86 6.29 -21.81
CA PRO A 16 3.88 7.38 -21.68
C PRO A 16 2.43 6.90 -21.88
N THR A 17 2.23 5.94 -22.78
CA THR A 17 0.94 5.30 -23.06
C THR A 17 0.34 4.52 -21.89
N ASP A 18 1.16 4.08 -20.92
CA ASP A 18 0.68 3.42 -19.70
C ASP A 18 0.02 4.42 -18.72
N LEU A 19 0.24 5.71 -18.92
CA LEU A 19 -0.20 6.79 -18.03
C LEU A 19 -1.23 7.72 -18.69
N THR A 20 -1.25 7.85 -20.03
CA THR A 20 -2.16 8.77 -20.75
C THR A 20 -3.66 8.51 -20.54
N SER A 21 -4.03 7.33 -20.04
CA SER A 21 -5.42 6.98 -19.71
C SER A 21 -5.71 7.01 -18.20
N CYS A 22 -4.88 7.69 -17.40
CA CYS A 22 -5.04 7.83 -15.97
C CYS A 22 -5.66 9.18 -15.63
N ASP A 23 -6.75 9.18 -14.86
CA ASP A 23 -7.47 10.39 -14.50
C ASP A 23 -6.87 11.11 -13.26
N SER A 24 -5.86 10.51 -12.63
CA SER A 24 -5.21 11.05 -11.43
C SER A 24 -3.80 10.49 -11.19
N LEU A 25 -2.99 11.25 -10.45
CA LEU A 25 -1.67 10.85 -9.95
C LEU A 25 -1.69 9.49 -9.22
N GLN A 26 -2.79 9.19 -8.51
CA GLN A 26 -2.98 7.90 -7.83
C GLN A 26 -3.10 6.75 -8.85
N GLN A 27 -3.87 6.92 -9.93
CA GLN A 27 -3.97 5.92 -10.99
C GLN A 27 -2.64 5.74 -11.74
N GLU A 28 -1.92 6.84 -12.01
CA GLU A 28 -0.59 6.80 -12.60
C GLU A 28 0.39 6.00 -11.73
N PHE A 29 0.43 6.28 -10.42
CA PHE A 29 1.31 5.57 -9.49
C PHE A 29 0.97 4.08 -9.35
N VAL A 30 -0.31 3.71 -9.37
CA VAL A 30 -0.75 2.30 -9.42
C VAL A 30 -0.24 1.61 -10.69
N ASN A 31 -0.30 2.27 -11.85
CA ASN A 31 0.25 1.71 -13.09
C ASN A 31 1.78 1.60 -13.05
N ILE A 32 2.49 2.58 -12.49
CA ILE A 32 3.95 2.53 -12.27
C ILE A 32 4.32 1.35 -11.37
N LYS A 33 3.65 1.21 -10.21
CA LYS A 33 3.85 0.09 -9.26
C LYS A 33 3.64 -1.27 -9.95
N ARG A 34 2.59 -1.41 -10.75
CA ARG A 34 2.29 -2.63 -11.53
C ARG A 34 3.36 -2.98 -12.57
N VAL A 35 3.93 -1.99 -13.28
CA VAL A 35 5.02 -2.23 -14.23
C VAL A 35 6.33 -2.56 -13.49
N TYR A 36 6.61 -1.84 -12.40
CA TYR A 36 7.74 -2.10 -11.51
C TYR A 36 7.79 -3.53 -10.99
N PHE A 37 6.69 -4.05 -10.41
CA PHE A 37 6.68 -5.42 -9.90
C PHE A 37 6.89 -6.47 -11.00
N LYS A 38 6.40 -6.25 -12.21
CA LYS A 38 6.72 -7.12 -13.36
C LYS A 38 8.20 -7.07 -13.74
N LYS A 39 8.82 -5.88 -13.74
CA LYS A 39 10.22 -5.69 -14.11
C LYS A 39 11.17 -6.28 -13.06
N ILE A 40 10.93 -5.97 -11.78
CA ILE A 40 11.82 -6.35 -10.67
C ILE A 40 11.89 -7.87 -10.47
N LEU A 41 10.77 -8.59 -10.71
CA LEU A 41 10.72 -10.05 -10.67
C LEU A 41 11.55 -10.74 -11.76
N VAL A 42 11.74 -10.07 -12.91
CA VAL A 42 12.50 -10.59 -14.06
C VAL A 42 14.00 -10.30 -13.92
N CYS A 43 14.40 -9.14 -13.37
CA CYS A 43 15.82 -8.83 -13.15
C CYS A 43 16.37 -9.26 -11.77
N HIS A 44 15.60 -10.00 -10.97
CA HIS A 44 16.00 -10.38 -9.61
C HIS A 44 17.22 -11.34 -9.57
N PRO A 45 18.24 -11.07 -8.74
CA PRO A 45 19.42 -11.93 -8.59
C PRO A 45 19.11 -13.40 -8.25
N ASP A 46 18.23 -13.67 -7.25
CA ASP A 46 17.79 -15.03 -6.86
C ASP A 46 17.29 -15.93 -8.01
N LYS A 47 16.88 -15.35 -9.16
CA LYS A 47 16.40 -16.10 -10.34
C LYS A 47 17.31 -15.92 -11.56
N GLY A 48 18.57 -15.51 -11.36
CA GLY A 48 19.58 -15.33 -12.42
C GLY A 48 19.51 -13.98 -13.13
N GLY A 49 18.82 -12.98 -12.58
CA GLY A 49 18.78 -11.63 -13.11
C GLY A 49 20.01 -10.79 -12.75
N ASP A 50 20.24 -9.74 -13.54
CA ASP A 50 21.36 -8.83 -13.34
C ASP A 50 21.15 -7.91 -12.12
N ALA A 51 22.08 -7.98 -11.16
CA ALA A 51 21.99 -7.24 -9.90
C ALA A 51 22.16 -5.71 -10.06
N GLU A 52 22.88 -5.22 -11.07
CA GLU A 52 22.97 -3.79 -11.35
C GLU A 52 21.68 -3.27 -11.99
N VAL A 53 21.07 -4.05 -12.89
CA VAL A 53 19.74 -3.76 -13.45
C VAL A 53 18.69 -3.78 -12.34
N PHE A 54 18.70 -4.77 -11.45
CA PHE A 54 17.83 -4.84 -10.28
C PHE A 54 17.91 -3.57 -9.42
N ARG A 55 19.12 -3.20 -8.97
CA ARG A 55 19.35 -1.99 -8.16
C ARG A 55 18.85 -0.75 -8.88
N ASN A 56 19.17 -0.60 -10.17
CA ASN A 56 18.72 0.54 -10.96
C ASN A 56 17.18 0.63 -11.07
N VAL A 57 16.48 -0.49 -11.21
CA VAL A 57 15.00 -0.54 -11.24
C VAL A 57 14.43 -0.21 -9.86
N GLN A 58 14.93 -0.82 -8.79
CA GLN A 58 14.49 -0.58 -7.42
C GLN A 58 14.66 0.90 -7.02
N THR A 59 15.86 1.46 -7.17
CA THR A 59 16.12 2.86 -6.82
C THR A 59 15.29 3.83 -7.66
N SER A 60 15.06 3.53 -8.94
CA SER A 60 14.22 4.38 -9.79
C SER A 60 12.75 4.37 -9.35
N PHE A 61 12.24 3.24 -8.85
CA PHE A 61 10.90 3.17 -8.27
C PHE A 61 10.80 3.95 -6.95
N GLU A 62 11.74 3.75 -6.02
CA GLU A 62 11.73 4.44 -4.72
C GLU A 62 11.89 5.97 -4.85
N VAL A 63 12.59 6.45 -5.90
CA VAL A 63 12.62 7.87 -6.27
C VAL A 63 11.25 8.38 -6.71
N LEU A 64 10.56 7.70 -7.65
CA LEU A 64 9.22 8.12 -8.10
C LEU A 64 8.20 8.05 -6.96
N ARG A 65 8.35 7.06 -6.09
CA ARG A 65 7.55 6.90 -4.89
C ARG A 65 7.79 8.01 -3.87
N GLY A 66 9.04 8.41 -3.63
CA GLY A 66 9.35 9.55 -2.77
C GLY A 66 8.71 10.84 -3.29
N ILE A 67 8.76 11.06 -4.61
CA ILE A 67 8.10 12.19 -5.28
C ILE A 67 6.58 12.16 -5.06
N TYR A 68 5.96 10.99 -5.19
CA TYR A 68 4.53 10.76 -4.91
C TYR A 68 4.16 10.97 -3.42
N GLU A 69 4.91 10.38 -2.48
CA GLU A 69 4.64 10.47 -1.03
C GLU A 69 4.79 11.90 -0.49
N LYS A 70 5.69 12.71 -1.07
CA LYS A 70 5.84 14.14 -0.76
C LYS A 70 4.85 15.05 -1.52
N GLU A 71 3.97 14.48 -2.35
CA GLU A 71 3.01 15.23 -3.19
C GLU A 71 3.71 16.33 -4.04
N ALA A 72 4.93 16.03 -4.50
CA ALA A 72 5.83 17.02 -5.10
C ALA A 72 5.53 17.32 -6.59
N ILE A 73 4.63 16.55 -7.20
CA ILE A 73 4.15 16.71 -8.58
C ILE A 73 2.64 16.46 -8.63
N SER A 74 1.99 16.95 -9.70
CA SER A 74 0.58 16.72 -10.01
C SER A 74 0.33 15.56 -10.99
N SER A 75 1.28 15.27 -11.89
CA SER A 75 1.29 14.09 -12.79
C SER A 75 2.71 13.75 -13.22
N PHE A 76 3.02 12.46 -13.31
CA PHE A 76 4.30 11.93 -13.80
C PHE A 76 4.53 12.18 -15.30
N ILE A 77 3.47 12.47 -16.08
CA ILE A 77 3.58 12.78 -17.51
C ILE A 77 3.92 14.26 -17.71
N THR A 78 3.08 15.15 -17.16
CA THR A 78 3.21 16.61 -17.33
C THR A 78 4.52 17.11 -16.72
N GLU A 79 4.91 16.54 -15.57
CA GLU A 79 6.13 16.88 -14.85
C GLU A 79 7.24 15.84 -15.10
N SER A 80 7.24 15.18 -16.25
CA SER A 80 8.26 14.19 -16.63
C SER A 80 9.69 14.75 -16.67
N ALA A 81 9.86 16.06 -16.85
CA ALA A 81 11.14 16.76 -16.74
C ALA A 81 11.57 17.09 -15.30
N PHE A 82 10.72 16.84 -14.29
CA PHE A 82 11.00 17.13 -12.88
C PHE A 82 12.27 16.41 -12.43
N SER A 83 13.12 17.15 -11.72
CA SER A 83 14.42 16.69 -11.25
C SER A 83 14.30 15.92 -9.94
N ALA A 84 14.74 14.66 -9.94
CA ALA A 84 14.74 13.80 -8.77
C ALA A 84 15.84 14.13 -7.72
N GLN A 85 16.69 15.13 -7.94
CA GLN A 85 17.84 15.45 -7.06
C GLN A 85 17.51 15.52 -5.57
N ASN A 86 16.37 16.11 -5.18
CA ASN A 86 15.96 16.24 -3.78
C ASN A 86 15.39 14.91 -3.18
N PHE A 87 15.53 13.84 -3.94
CA PHE A 87 15.20 12.45 -3.65
C PHE A 87 16.42 11.54 -3.95
N ASP A 88 17.57 12.07 -4.40
CA ASP A 88 18.81 11.30 -4.61
C ASP A 88 19.45 10.87 -3.26
N ASP A 89 19.02 11.36 -2.09
CA ASP A 89 19.43 10.74 -0.82
C ASP A 89 18.87 9.31 -0.69
N VAL A 90 17.70 9.05 -1.29
CA VAL A 90 17.11 7.70 -1.50
C VAL A 90 17.94 6.87 -2.48
N PHE A 91 18.88 7.47 -3.24
CA PHE A 91 19.83 6.73 -4.08
C PHE A 91 21.01 6.18 -3.27
N ARG A 92 21.50 6.93 -2.27
CA ARG A 92 22.68 6.53 -1.47
C ARG A 92 22.35 5.44 -0.44
N ASP A 93 21.26 5.59 0.31
CA ASP A 93 20.91 4.64 1.39
C ASP A 93 20.48 3.24 0.89
N PHE A 94 20.35 3.03 -0.43
CA PHE A 94 19.76 1.81 -1.01
C PHE A 94 20.77 0.96 -1.79
N GLY A 95 21.90 1.52 -2.24
CA GLY A 95 22.93 0.76 -2.96
C GLY A 95 23.66 -0.27 -2.11
N GLU A 96 23.68 -0.06 -0.78
CA GLU A 96 24.35 -0.90 0.24
C GLU A 96 23.36 -1.79 1.02
N MET A 97 22.05 -1.68 0.75
CA MET A 97 21.04 -2.49 1.43
C MET A 97 21.03 -3.93 0.90
N PRO A 98 20.86 -4.95 1.76
CA PRO A 98 20.67 -6.32 1.28
C PRO A 98 19.40 -6.40 0.41
N THR A 99 19.45 -7.23 -0.61
CA THR A 99 18.30 -7.42 -1.52
C THR A 99 17.23 -8.27 -0.84
N PRO A 100 15.96 -7.82 -0.75
CA PRO A 100 14.85 -8.66 -0.29
C PRO A 100 14.68 -9.90 -1.17
N SER A 101 14.04 -10.94 -0.65
CA SER A 101 13.86 -12.20 -1.40
C SER A 101 12.98 -12.02 -2.65
N TRP A 102 13.19 -12.85 -3.68
CA TRP A 102 12.28 -12.88 -4.84
C TRP A 102 10.84 -13.19 -4.42
N GLU A 103 10.70 -14.08 -3.44
CA GLU A 103 9.40 -14.47 -2.88
C GLU A 103 8.65 -13.26 -2.26
N TYR A 104 9.35 -12.29 -1.65
CA TYR A 104 8.75 -11.01 -1.23
C TYR A 104 8.19 -10.23 -2.41
N TYR A 105 8.98 -9.99 -3.46
CA TYR A 105 8.52 -9.25 -4.63
C TYR A 105 7.33 -9.94 -5.32
N HIS A 106 7.29 -11.28 -5.26
CA HIS A 106 6.19 -12.06 -5.83
C HIS A 106 4.91 -11.91 -5.00
N GLU A 107 4.97 -12.06 -3.67
CA GLU A 107 3.81 -11.79 -2.81
C GLU A 107 3.35 -10.33 -2.91
N ALA A 108 4.27 -9.37 -3.01
CA ALA A 108 3.98 -7.94 -3.12
C ALA A 108 3.35 -7.54 -4.48
N ALA A 109 3.67 -8.26 -5.57
CA ALA A 109 3.13 -8.01 -6.90
C ALA A 109 1.62 -8.28 -7.02
N GLU A 110 1.05 -9.11 -6.14
CA GLU A 110 -0.40 -9.36 -6.08
C GLU A 110 -1.17 -8.20 -5.41
N GLU A 111 -0.49 -7.36 -4.62
CA GLU A 111 -1.12 -6.43 -3.68
C GLU A 111 -1.18 -5.00 -4.22
N ASN A 112 -2.34 -4.61 -4.75
CA ASN A 112 -2.60 -3.26 -5.25
C ASN A 112 -2.50 -2.21 -4.13
N PHE A 113 -3.11 -2.50 -2.99
CA PHE A 113 -3.16 -1.62 -1.81
C PHE A 113 -2.47 -2.28 -0.61
N PRO A 114 -1.89 -1.50 0.31
CA PRO A 114 -1.32 -2.07 1.53
C PRO A 114 -2.36 -2.82 2.36
N LEU A 115 -2.05 -4.06 2.71
CA LEU A 115 -2.96 -4.91 3.49
C LEU A 115 -2.99 -4.56 4.97
N TYR A 116 -1.93 -3.94 5.49
CA TYR A 116 -1.78 -3.66 6.91
C TYR A 116 -1.56 -2.17 7.15
N ARG A 117 -2.09 -1.66 8.26
CA ARG A 117 -1.81 -0.31 8.75
C ARG A 117 -1.26 -0.37 10.16
N VAL A 118 -0.14 0.31 10.36
CA VAL A 118 0.53 0.49 11.65
C VAL A 118 0.29 1.94 12.07
N GLU A 119 -0.23 2.15 13.27
CA GLU A 119 -0.35 3.49 13.85
C GLU A 119 -0.40 3.44 15.37
N ARG A 120 -0.07 4.56 16.02
CA ARG A 120 -0.42 4.76 17.44
C ARG A 120 -1.94 4.92 17.59
N ALA A 121 -2.53 4.21 18.55
CA ALA A 121 -3.96 4.22 18.79
C ALA A 121 -4.44 5.61 19.23
N ARG A 122 -5.39 6.19 18.50
CA ARG A 122 -5.90 7.56 18.79
C ARG A 122 -6.78 7.67 20.05
N SER A 123 -7.25 6.54 20.59
CA SER A 123 -8.11 6.46 21.79
C SER A 123 -8.29 5.02 22.26
N ASN A 124 -8.70 4.84 23.53
CA ASN A 124 -9.01 3.55 24.18
C ASN A 124 -10.29 2.84 23.63
N ARG A 125 -10.67 3.04 22.35
CA ARG A 125 -11.95 2.56 21.78
C ARG A 125 -11.82 1.37 20.82
N SER A 126 -10.64 1.17 20.25
CA SER A 126 -10.35 0.00 19.41
C SER A 126 -10.23 -1.24 20.28
N ARG A 127 -10.80 -2.35 19.82
CA ARG A 127 -10.62 -3.66 20.45
C ARG A 127 -9.70 -4.52 19.61
N CYS A 128 -8.79 -5.24 20.26
CA CYS A 128 -7.98 -6.27 19.66
C CYS A 128 -8.89 -7.40 19.14
N THR A 129 -8.76 -7.71 17.85
CA THR A 129 -9.55 -8.74 17.17
C THR A 129 -8.88 -10.10 17.15
N GLN A 130 -7.75 -10.25 17.83
CA GLN A 130 -6.98 -11.48 17.87
C GLN A 130 -7.75 -12.59 18.59
N THR A 131 -8.36 -13.47 17.80
CA THR A 131 -8.89 -14.76 18.25
C THR A 131 -7.79 -15.81 18.17
N THR A 132 -7.82 -16.77 19.11
CA THR A 132 -6.67 -17.64 19.46
C THR A 132 -6.19 -18.62 18.39
N LYS A 133 -6.79 -18.64 17.19
CA LYS A 133 -6.49 -19.64 16.15
C LYS A 133 -5.19 -19.40 15.35
N LEU A 134 -4.66 -18.17 15.32
CA LEU A 134 -3.54 -17.80 14.41
C LEU A 134 -2.44 -16.92 15.04
N GLY A 135 -2.37 -16.74 16.37
CA GLY A 135 -1.35 -15.89 16.99
C GLY A 135 -1.34 -15.90 18.52
N LYS A 136 -0.50 -15.04 19.13
CA LYS A 136 -0.32 -14.92 20.60
C LYS A 136 -1.69 -14.68 21.24
N LYS A 137 -2.02 -15.41 22.32
CA LYS A 137 -3.30 -15.26 23.03
C LYS A 137 -3.34 -13.86 23.64
N CYS A 138 -4.13 -12.97 23.04
CA CYS A 138 -4.40 -11.65 23.60
C CYS A 138 -4.93 -11.80 25.04
N GLY A 139 -4.40 -10.98 25.96
CA GLY A 139 -4.77 -10.97 27.38
C GLY A 139 -6.22 -10.59 27.63
N ASP A 140 -6.62 -10.49 28.90
CA ASP A 140 -8.02 -10.28 29.26
C ASP A 140 -8.53 -8.89 28.86
N ASP A 141 -7.67 -7.85 28.91
CA ASP A 141 -7.99 -6.57 28.30
C ASP A 141 -7.94 -6.64 26.77
N LYS A 142 -9.12 -6.54 26.16
CA LYS A 142 -9.26 -6.45 24.70
C LYS A 142 -9.18 -5.02 24.19
N LEU A 143 -9.19 -3.99 25.03
CA LEU A 143 -9.04 -2.62 24.58
C LEU A 143 -7.57 -2.33 24.29
N ILE A 144 -7.32 -1.54 23.25
CA ILE A 144 -5.99 -1.09 22.87
C ILE A 144 -5.82 0.31 23.44
N ALA A 145 -4.82 0.49 24.31
CA ALA A 145 -4.56 1.76 24.99
C ALA A 145 -4.17 2.88 24.01
N SER A 146 -4.66 4.10 24.25
CA SER A 146 -4.32 5.30 23.49
C SER A 146 -2.81 5.54 23.54
N GLY A 147 -2.23 5.93 22.41
CA GLY A 147 -0.79 6.06 22.23
C GLY A 147 -0.07 4.75 21.89
N SER A 148 -0.56 3.57 22.29
CA SER A 148 0.11 2.29 21.97
C SER A 148 0.10 1.96 20.48
N VAL A 149 1.17 1.34 19.97
CA VAL A 149 1.23 0.88 18.57
C VAL A 149 0.26 -0.28 18.35
N ARG A 150 -0.52 -0.19 17.26
CA ARG A 150 -1.48 -1.21 16.84
C ARG A 150 -1.39 -1.47 15.35
N VAL A 151 -1.75 -2.70 14.96
CA VAL A 151 -1.80 -3.10 13.54
C VAL A 151 -3.23 -3.43 13.16
N GLY A 152 -3.75 -2.77 12.11
CA GLY A 152 -5.04 -3.06 11.49
C GLY A 152 -4.87 -3.74 10.14
N SER A 153 -5.91 -4.45 9.69
CA SER A 153 -5.93 -5.08 8.36
C SER A 153 -6.97 -4.40 7.46
N LEU A 154 -6.64 -4.18 6.19
CA LEU A 154 -7.55 -3.62 5.20
C LEU A 154 -8.79 -4.50 5.07
N ASP A 155 -9.97 -3.89 5.09
CA ASP A 155 -11.23 -4.51 4.68
C ASP A 155 -11.54 -4.08 3.25
N GLU A 156 -11.35 -4.99 2.30
CA GLU A 156 -11.55 -4.77 0.87
C GLU A 156 -12.96 -4.28 0.52
N LYS A 157 -13.98 -4.62 1.34
CA LYS A 157 -15.37 -4.18 1.09
C LYS A 157 -15.60 -2.71 1.40
N THR A 158 -14.88 -2.16 2.38
CA THR A 158 -15.08 -0.79 2.87
C THR A 158 -13.93 0.15 2.54
N GLY A 159 -12.79 -0.38 2.05
CA GLY A 159 -11.56 0.39 1.85
C GLY A 159 -10.97 0.93 3.15
N THR A 160 -11.38 0.42 4.32
CA THR A 160 -10.92 0.89 5.63
C THR A 160 -10.05 -0.13 6.35
N TYR A 161 -9.11 0.35 7.16
CA TYR A 161 -8.37 -0.52 8.06
C TYR A 161 -9.22 -0.83 9.29
N THR A 162 -9.58 -2.11 9.41
CA THR A 162 -10.36 -2.68 10.51
C THR A 162 -9.50 -3.72 11.23
N ARG A 163 -10.10 -4.66 11.96
CA ARG A 163 -9.41 -5.84 12.54
C ARG A 163 -8.10 -5.47 13.26
N TRP A 164 -8.21 -4.47 14.13
CA TRP A 164 -7.09 -3.94 14.91
C TRP A 164 -6.62 -4.98 15.92
N ASN A 165 -5.30 -5.11 16.06
CA ASN A 165 -4.64 -5.94 17.06
C ASN A 165 -3.66 -5.08 17.88
N HIS A 166 -3.45 -5.41 19.16
CA HIS A 166 -2.25 -4.98 19.88
C HIS A 166 -1.00 -5.46 19.11
N LEU A 167 0.08 -4.70 19.15
CA LEU A 167 1.33 -5.08 18.47
C LEU A 167 1.79 -6.50 18.84
N GLU A 168 1.96 -6.77 20.14
CA GLU A 168 2.32 -8.10 20.70
C GLU A 168 1.40 -9.26 20.28
N CYS A 169 0.13 -8.98 19.99
CA CYS A 169 -0.87 -9.97 19.60
C CYS A 169 -0.81 -10.29 18.10
N TRP A 170 -0.26 -9.39 17.29
CA TRP A 170 -0.17 -9.53 15.84
C TRP A 170 1.03 -10.40 15.45
N ARG A 171 0.75 -11.49 14.72
CA ARG A 171 1.78 -12.30 14.08
C ARG A 171 2.21 -11.66 12.78
N VAL A 172 3.52 -11.45 12.61
CA VAL A 172 4.14 -10.88 11.40
C VAL A 172 3.95 -11.87 10.22
N PRO A 173 3.20 -11.52 9.17
CA PRO A 173 2.97 -12.39 8.00
C PRO A 173 4.23 -12.64 7.17
N SER A 174 4.28 -13.76 6.42
CA SER A 174 5.43 -14.14 5.57
C SER A 174 5.87 -13.03 4.62
N ARG A 175 4.94 -12.51 3.82
CA ARG A 175 5.13 -11.32 2.96
C ARG A 175 5.84 -10.12 3.61
N ILE A 176 5.72 -9.92 4.92
CA ILE A 176 6.43 -8.84 5.60
C ILE A 176 7.84 -9.29 6.00
N TRP A 177 7.99 -10.43 6.70
CA TRP A 177 9.32 -10.83 7.14
C TRP A 177 10.23 -11.35 6.02
N LEU A 178 9.68 -11.83 4.90
CA LEU A 178 10.40 -12.14 3.65
C LEU A 178 10.95 -10.89 2.95
N GLY A 179 10.34 -9.72 3.22
CA GLY A 179 10.75 -8.41 2.71
C GLY A 179 11.79 -7.72 3.58
N ILE A 180 12.09 -8.26 4.77
CA ILE A 180 13.18 -7.77 5.61
C ILE A 180 14.50 -8.19 4.95
N ALA A 181 15.32 -7.20 4.63
CA ALA A 181 16.65 -7.38 4.07
C ALA A 181 17.60 -8.02 5.09
N SER A 182 17.62 -9.36 5.13
CA SER A 182 18.65 -10.17 5.77
C SER A 182 19.41 -10.94 4.69
N SER A 183 20.75 -10.95 4.73
CA SER A 183 21.54 -11.87 3.92
C SER A 183 21.11 -13.30 4.21
N ARG A 184 20.61 -14.03 3.20
CA ARG A 184 20.23 -15.46 3.33
C ARG A 184 21.43 -16.36 3.68
N GLU A 185 22.64 -15.82 3.55
CA GLU A 185 23.92 -16.50 3.71
C GLU A 185 24.44 -16.48 5.15
N ASP A 186 23.85 -15.65 6.03
CA ASP A 186 24.28 -15.50 7.42
C ASP A 186 23.11 -15.80 8.38
N GLU A 187 22.99 -17.04 8.88
CA GLU A 187 22.04 -17.31 9.98
C GLU A 187 22.36 -16.49 11.25
N ASP A 188 23.64 -16.12 11.39
CA ASP A 188 24.23 -15.23 12.41
C ASP A 188 24.19 -13.73 12.06
N SER A 189 23.63 -13.31 10.90
CA SER A 189 23.46 -11.90 10.59
C SER A 189 22.47 -11.28 11.58
N VAL A 190 23.02 -10.55 12.56
CA VAL A 190 22.27 -9.73 13.51
C VAL A 190 21.40 -8.76 12.71
N LEU A 191 20.07 -8.92 12.81
CA LEU A 191 19.11 -8.02 12.20
C LEU A 191 19.39 -6.59 12.68
N ASN A 192 19.99 -5.77 11.82
CA ASN A 192 20.28 -4.38 12.14
C ASN A 192 18.99 -3.57 12.12
N THR A 193 18.65 -2.96 13.24
CA THR A 193 17.48 -2.08 13.41
C THR A 193 17.34 -1.03 12.30
N LYS A 194 18.46 -0.46 11.80
CA LYS A 194 18.45 0.47 10.65
C LYS A 194 17.94 -0.22 9.38
N ASN A 195 18.49 -1.40 9.05
CA ASN A 195 18.14 -2.15 7.85
C ASN A 195 16.69 -2.66 7.92
N VAL A 196 16.23 -3.10 9.09
CA VAL A 196 14.84 -3.52 9.30
C VAL A 196 13.89 -2.33 9.14
N LEU A 197 14.16 -1.18 9.77
CA LEU A 197 13.36 0.03 9.59
C LEU A 197 13.31 0.45 8.11
N GLN A 198 14.46 0.44 7.42
CA GLN A 198 14.52 0.79 5.99
C GLN A 198 13.72 -0.19 5.12
N SER A 199 13.79 -1.50 5.41
CA SER A 199 12.97 -2.52 4.74
C SER A 199 11.47 -2.29 4.98
N LEU A 200 11.08 -1.87 6.19
CA LEU A 200 9.69 -1.59 6.53
C LEU A 200 9.18 -0.29 5.88
N LEU A 201 10.04 0.72 5.71
CA LEU A 201 9.73 1.93 4.93
C LEU A 201 9.58 1.61 3.43
N GLN A 202 10.47 0.79 2.85
CA GLN A 202 10.30 0.20 1.52
C GLN A 202 8.97 -0.58 1.41
N MET A 203 8.58 -1.29 2.47
CA MET A 203 7.32 -2.03 2.50
C MET A 203 6.05 -1.21 2.74
N ASN A 204 6.09 0.13 2.96
CA ASN A 204 4.89 0.94 3.25
C ASN A 204 3.87 0.88 2.08
N ASP A 205 3.82 1.79 1.10
CA ASP A 205 2.75 1.80 0.07
C ASP A 205 2.73 0.57 -0.91
N VAL A 206 3.50 -0.46 -0.56
CA VAL A 206 3.39 -1.86 -1.01
C VAL A 206 2.47 -2.71 -0.10
N LEU A 207 2.86 -3.02 1.15
CA LEU A 207 2.20 -3.97 2.06
C LEU A 207 1.72 -3.36 3.40
N LEU A 208 2.35 -2.28 3.85
CA LEU A 208 2.16 -1.63 5.14
C LEU A 208 1.63 -0.19 4.98
N SER A 209 1.20 0.48 6.04
CA SER A 209 0.88 1.91 5.91
C SER A 209 0.97 2.60 7.25
N GLY A 210 1.22 3.90 7.24
CA GLY A 210 1.35 4.71 8.44
C GLY A 210 2.70 4.64 9.15
N ILE A 211 3.70 3.89 8.65
CA ILE A 211 5.02 3.82 9.30
C ILE A 211 5.73 5.17 9.23
N ASN A 212 5.67 5.83 8.09
CA ASN A 212 6.14 7.21 7.88
C ASN A 212 5.27 8.28 8.59
N GLU A 213 4.08 7.92 9.09
CA GLU A 213 3.21 8.79 9.90
C GLU A 213 3.49 8.68 11.42
N MET A 214 4.22 7.64 11.87
CA MET A 214 4.55 7.44 13.29
C MET A 214 5.77 8.24 13.73
N ASN A 215 5.85 8.53 15.03
CA ASN A 215 7.06 9.06 15.66
C ASN A 215 8.16 7.97 15.75
N VAL A 216 9.41 8.40 15.93
CA VAL A 216 10.59 7.51 16.00
C VAL A 216 10.40 6.42 17.06
N GLU A 217 9.89 6.76 18.23
CA GLU A 217 9.59 5.80 19.30
C GLU A 217 8.64 4.67 18.84
N GLY A 218 7.52 5.01 18.18
CA GLY A 218 6.56 4.02 17.68
C GLY A 218 7.08 3.20 16.50
N GLN A 219 7.95 3.80 15.67
CA GLN A 219 8.69 3.06 14.65
C GLN A 219 9.63 2.03 15.29
N MET A 220 10.34 2.39 16.35
CA MET A 220 11.28 1.51 17.06
C MET A 220 10.56 0.41 17.86
N GLU A 221 9.41 0.71 18.48
CA GLU A 221 8.49 -0.30 19.04
C GLU A 221 8.12 -1.35 17.97
N PHE A 222 7.68 -0.88 16.80
CA PHE A 222 7.30 -1.75 15.69
C PHE A 222 8.46 -2.58 15.14
N VAL A 223 9.63 -1.96 14.91
CA VAL A 223 10.85 -2.66 14.46
C VAL A 223 11.28 -3.74 15.45
N THR A 224 11.21 -3.46 16.77
CA THR A 224 11.55 -4.44 17.82
C THR A 224 10.64 -5.66 17.76
N HIS A 225 9.33 -5.46 17.58
CA HIS A 225 8.37 -6.57 17.39
C HIS A 225 8.57 -7.33 16.08
N ILE A 226 8.96 -6.64 15.00
CA ILE A 226 9.30 -7.26 13.72
C ILE A 226 10.57 -8.10 13.81
N MET A 227 11.56 -7.70 14.61
CA MET A 227 12.81 -8.44 14.83
C MET A 227 12.63 -9.69 15.72
N ASP A 228 11.56 -9.74 16.54
CA ASP A 228 11.20 -10.93 17.32
C ASP A 228 10.70 -12.07 16.41
N ARG A 229 11.60 -13.00 16.07
CA ARG A 229 11.28 -14.22 15.31
C ARG A 229 10.15 -15.06 15.96
N SER A 230 9.89 -14.96 17.27
CA SER A 230 8.74 -15.64 17.92
C SER A 230 7.38 -15.05 17.55
N SER A 231 7.39 -13.81 17.05
CA SER A 231 6.22 -13.10 16.52
C SER A 231 5.99 -13.35 15.03
N TRP A 232 6.84 -14.13 14.35
CA TRP A 232 6.64 -14.46 12.94
C TRP A 232 5.56 -15.53 12.75
N ALA A 233 4.71 -15.33 11.75
CA ALA A 233 3.83 -16.38 11.22
C ALA A 233 4.65 -17.35 10.37
N ARG A 234 4.30 -18.64 10.40
CA ARG A 234 4.84 -19.60 9.43
C ARG A 234 4.43 -19.20 8.01
N ILE A 235 5.27 -19.50 7.02
CA ILE A 235 4.85 -19.47 5.61
C ILE A 235 3.63 -20.39 5.49
N SER A 236 2.46 -19.82 5.19
CA SER A 236 1.36 -20.63 4.72
C SER A 236 1.65 -20.95 3.25
N GLN A 237 1.98 -22.21 2.97
CA GLN A 237 1.75 -22.70 1.62
C GLN A 237 0.25 -22.49 1.36
N ARG A 238 -0.11 -21.51 0.52
CA ARG A 238 -1.46 -21.43 -0.03
C ARG A 238 -1.71 -22.80 -0.65
N ARG A 239 -2.64 -23.57 -0.08
CA ARG A 239 -3.15 -24.78 -0.74
C ARG A 239 -3.68 -24.31 -2.08
N ASN A 240 -2.95 -24.60 -3.14
CA ASN A 240 -3.45 -24.44 -4.49
C ASN A 240 -4.65 -25.38 -4.59
N ILE A 241 -5.87 -24.83 -4.51
CA ILE A 241 -7.10 -25.61 -4.63
C ILE A 241 -7.19 -26.29 -6.01
N ASN A 242 -6.31 -25.91 -6.94
CA ASN A 242 -6.14 -26.47 -8.28
C ASN A 242 -4.87 -27.34 -8.48
N SER A 243 -4.08 -27.72 -7.46
CA SER A 243 -2.83 -28.50 -7.67
C SER A 243 -2.98 -30.03 -7.61
N SER A 244 -4.18 -30.57 -7.41
CA SER A 244 -4.41 -32.03 -7.47
C SER A 244 -4.88 -32.49 -8.85
N LYS A 245 -4.08 -32.16 -9.88
CA LYS A 245 -3.98 -32.83 -11.20
C LYS A 245 -2.77 -32.27 -11.96
N GLU A 246 -2.11 -33.16 -12.72
CA GLU A 246 -0.93 -32.93 -13.59
C GLU A 246 0.46 -33.17 -12.96
N LEU A 247 0.69 -34.44 -12.59
CA LEU A 247 1.88 -35.14 -13.05
C LEU A 247 1.48 -35.92 -14.32
N ASP A 248 1.75 -35.35 -15.50
CA ASP A 248 2.54 -36.04 -16.52
C ASP A 248 2.89 -35.11 -17.70
N MET A 249 4.11 -35.24 -18.20
CA MET A 249 4.69 -34.31 -19.17
C MET A 249 4.84 -34.98 -20.54
N SER A 250 3.91 -34.76 -21.46
CA SER A 250 4.14 -35.10 -22.87
C SER A 250 3.48 -34.13 -23.87
N VAL A 251 4.37 -33.52 -24.67
CA VAL A 251 4.21 -32.91 -25.99
C VAL A 251 2.79 -32.91 -26.62
N ALA A 252 2.10 -31.78 -26.53
CA ALA A 252 1.09 -31.37 -27.52
C ALA A 252 1.08 -29.85 -27.70
N LYS A 253 1.40 -29.39 -28.92
CA LYS A 253 1.52 -27.98 -29.28
C LYS A 253 0.13 -27.38 -29.57
N GLN A 254 -0.57 -26.89 -28.55
CA GLN A 254 -1.80 -26.10 -28.73
C GLN A 254 -1.84 -24.86 -27.83
N THR A 255 -2.12 -23.72 -28.47
CA THR A 255 -2.28 -22.41 -27.85
C THR A 255 -3.45 -22.41 -26.86
N GLN A 256 -3.21 -22.10 -25.59
CA GLN A 256 -4.28 -21.84 -24.61
C GLN A 256 -4.30 -20.36 -24.19
N PRO A 257 -5.49 -19.81 -23.89
CA PRO A 257 -5.67 -18.38 -23.69
C PRO A 257 -5.18 -17.92 -22.31
N ALA A 258 -4.83 -16.64 -22.20
CA ALA A 258 -4.52 -16.02 -20.92
C ALA A 258 -5.69 -16.19 -19.93
N ARG A 259 -5.39 -16.63 -18.71
CA ARG A 259 -6.35 -16.56 -17.60
C ARG A 259 -6.73 -15.09 -17.39
N GLN A 260 -7.94 -14.75 -17.80
CA GLN A 260 -8.55 -13.48 -17.41
C GLN A 260 -8.58 -13.45 -15.88
N ALA A 261 -8.08 -12.35 -15.29
CA ALA A 261 -8.42 -12.01 -13.92
C ALA A 261 -9.95 -11.98 -13.81
N ALA A 262 -10.50 -12.28 -12.65
CA ALA A 262 -11.95 -12.27 -12.43
C ALA A 262 -12.53 -10.88 -12.75
N VAL A 263 -13.04 -10.73 -13.97
CA VAL A 263 -13.82 -9.56 -14.38
C VAL A 263 -15.17 -9.73 -13.70
N PHE A 264 -15.41 -8.91 -12.67
CA PHE A 264 -16.76 -8.72 -12.14
C PHE A 264 -17.71 -8.44 -13.32
N PRO A 265 -18.86 -9.14 -13.43
CA PRO A 265 -19.83 -8.87 -14.49
C PRO A 265 -20.18 -7.38 -14.51
N ARG A 266 -19.84 -6.72 -15.63
CA ARG A 266 -20.21 -5.32 -15.86
C ARG A 266 -21.60 -5.27 -16.48
N ASP A 267 -22.59 -5.59 -15.67
CA ASP A 267 -23.98 -5.27 -15.99
C ASP A 267 -24.22 -3.78 -15.66
N GLY A 268 -23.78 -2.92 -16.56
CA GLY A 268 -23.88 -1.46 -16.48
C GLY A 268 -23.27 -0.81 -17.74
N PRO A 269 -23.95 0.17 -18.38
CA PRO A 269 -23.59 0.65 -19.70
C PRO A 269 -22.19 1.29 -19.78
N SER A 270 -21.56 1.12 -20.94
CA SER A 270 -20.17 1.49 -21.22
C SER A 270 -19.98 2.99 -21.48
N SER A 271 -20.07 3.79 -20.43
CA SER A 271 -19.42 5.11 -20.34
C SER A 271 -18.98 5.32 -18.90
N ARG A 272 -17.67 5.49 -18.67
CA ARG A 272 -17.20 6.02 -17.38
C ARG A 272 -17.56 7.50 -17.34
N GLU A 273 -18.75 7.80 -16.84
CA GLU A 273 -19.07 9.15 -16.40
C GLU A 273 -18.05 9.51 -15.32
N SER A 274 -17.17 10.46 -15.63
CA SER A 274 -16.29 11.09 -14.65
C SER A 274 -17.16 11.63 -13.52
N PHE A 275 -16.82 11.37 -12.26
CA PHE A 275 -17.58 11.91 -11.14
C PHE A 275 -17.57 13.45 -11.19
N ILE A 276 -18.67 14.04 -11.66
CA ILE A 276 -18.83 15.49 -11.74
C ILE A 276 -19.06 15.97 -10.31
N VAL A 277 -18.05 16.62 -9.73
CA VAL A 277 -18.15 17.22 -8.40
C VAL A 277 -19.24 18.30 -8.45
N PRO A 278 -20.34 18.16 -7.69
CA PRO A 278 -21.45 19.11 -7.75
C PRO A 278 -21.02 20.48 -7.20
N ILE A 279 -21.44 21.54 -7.89
CA ILE A 279 -21.12 22.94 -7.55
C ILE A 279 -22.38 23.61 -6.95
N PRO A 280 -22.28 24.30 -5.79
CA PRO A 280 -23.40 25.02 -5.19
C PRO A 280 -24.07 26.03 -6.13
N GLY A 281 -25.37 25.85 -6.40
CA GLY A 281 -26.15 26.75 -7.26
C GLY A 281 -26.14 26.41 -8.76
N GLU A 282 -25.34 25.42 -9.20
CA GLU A 282 -25.30 24.98 -10.60
C GLU A 282 -26.15 23.73 -10.83
N ASN A 283 -26.56 23.51 -12.09
CA ASN A 283 -27.27 22.31 -12.55
C ASN A 283 -28.50 21.91 -11.71
N GLY A 284 -29.19 22.90 -11.11
CA GLY A 284 -30.37 22.70 -10.25
C GLY A 284 -30.07 22.29 -8.81
N VAL A 285 -28.79 22.22 -8.39
CA VAL A 285 -28.42 21.86 -7.02
C VAL A 285 -28.47 23.09 -6.11
N ALA A 286 -29.35 23.06 -5.10
CA ALA A 286 -29.48 24.17 -4.14
C ALA A 286 -28.14 24.45 -3.43
N SER A 287 -27.74 25.73 -3.38
CA SER A 287 -26.44 26.14 -2.84
C SER A 287 -26.28 25.86 -1.34
N ASP A 288 -27.37 25.65 -0.62
CA ASP A 288 -27.40 25.38 0.81
C ASP A 288 -28.02 24.00 1.16
N ALA A 289 -27.98 23.05 0.23
CA ALA A 289 -28.57 21.72 0.36
C ALA A 289 -28.15 20.92 1.62
N LEU A 290 -26.98 21.23 2.21
CA LEU A 290 -26.48 20.59 3.44
C LEU A 290 -26.51 21.52 4.66
N LYS A 291 -27.15 22.70 4.58
CA LYS A 291 -27.21 23.69 5.67
C LYS A 291 -27.69 23.10 6.98
N GLY A 292 -26.87 23.29 8.02
CA GLY A 292 -27.13 22.77 9.36
C GLY A 292 -27.01 21.25 9.51
N LYS A 293 -26.69 20.51 8.44
CA LYS A 293 -26.41 19.07 8.51
C LYS A 293 -24.98 18.83 8.98
N ARG A 294 -24.81 17.82 9.84
CA ARG A 294 -23.49 17.27 10.19
C ARG A 294 -23.26 16.03 9.35
N VAL A 295 -22.22 16.05 8.53
CA VAL A 295 -21.80 14.92 7.69
C VAL A 295 -20.60 14.26 8.35
N VAL A 296 -20.50 12.94 8.20
CA VAL A 296 -19.39 12.16 8.72
C VAL A 296 -18.78 11.33 7.59
N LEU A 297 -17.48 11.52 7.36
CA LEU A 297 -16.76 10.84 6.28
C LEU A 297 -16.19 9.51 6.75
N THR A 298 -16.82 8.41 6.35
CA THR A 298 -16.32 7.03 6.49
C THR A 298 -15.72 6.56 5.16
N GLY A 299 -14.84 5.56 5.17
CA GLY A 299 -14.19 5.07 3.93
C GLY A 299 -13.05 5.97 3.42
N VAL A 300 -12.86 5.92 2.10
CA VAL A 300 -11.97 6.74 1.26
C VAL A 300 -12.74 7.12 0.00
N PHE A 301 -12.37 8.22 -0.68
CA PHE A 301 -13.10 8.76 -1.84
C PHE A 301 -12.15 8.93 -3.05
N PRO A 302 -11.69 7.84 -3.69
CA PRO A 302 -10.74 7.91 -4.81
C PRO A 302 -11.22 8.77 -5.98
N GLU A 303 -12.53 8.82 -6.21
CA GLU A 303 -13.21 9.48 -7.33
C GLU A 303 -13.05 11.01 -7.35
N VAL A 304 -12.87 11.66 -6.18
CA VAL A 304 -12.53 13.09 -6.12
C VAL A 304 -11.02 13.33 -6.09
N GLY A 305 -10.23 12.32 -5.72
CA GLY A 305 -8.77 12.36 -5.61
C GLY A 305 -8.20 13.30 -4.54
N GLY A 306 -6.87 13.32 -4.41
CA GLY A 306 -6.12 14.12 -3.42
C GLY A 306 -6.10 13.51 -2.01
N GLY A 307 -5.03 13.73 -1.25
CA GLY A 307 -4.76 12.97 -0.03
C GLY A 307 -4.38 11.51 -0.30
N ARG A 308 -4.11 10.73 0.75
CA ARG A 308 -3.63 9.34 0.65
C ARG A 308 -4.11 8.46 1.80
N GLY A 309 -4.10 7.15 1.60
CA GLY A 309 -4.56 6.19 2.61
C GLY A 309 -5.93 6.57 3.18
N LEU A 310 -6.05 6.64 4.51
CA LEU A 310 -7.30 7.02 5.18
C LEU A 310 -7.73 8.48 4.98
N THR A 311 -6.94 9.36 4.36
CA THR A 311 -7.34 10.73 3.98
C THR A 311 -7.69 10.89 2.50
N LEU A 312 -7.54 9.84 1.69
CA LEU A 312 -7.82 9.87 0.25
C LEU A 312 -9.25 10.38 -0.02
N GLY A 313 -9.30 11.47 -0.79
CA GLY A 313 -10.47 12.27 -1.14
C GLY A 313 -11.14 13.03 -0.01
N LYS A 314 -10.83 12.75 1.27
CA LYS A 314 -11.59 13.29 2.42
C LYS A 314 -11.57 14.81 2.51
N GLU A 315 -10.44 15.46 2.30
CA GLU A 315 -10.39 16.93 2.36
C GLU A 315 -11.13 17.57 1.17
N LYS A 316 -11.21 16.91 0.00
CA LYS A 316 -12.02 17.40 -1.12
C LYS A 316 -13.51 17.17 -0.89
N VAL A 317 -13.93 15.99 -0.45
CA VAL A 317 -15.33 15.72 -0.06
C VAL A 317 -15.76 16.63 1.10
N LYS A 318 -14.85 16.93 2.04
CA LYS A 318 -15.11 17.89 3.11
C LYS A 318 -15.33 19.30 2.59
N LYS A 319 -14.44 19.82 1.74
CA LYS A 319 -14.61 21.13 1.08
C LYS A 319 -15.92 21.20 0.28
N MET A 320 -16.26 20.13 -0.43
CA MET A 320 -17.54 19.99 -1.14
C MET A 320 -18.72 20.09 -0.18
N VAL A 321 -18.76 19.28 0.88
CA VAL A 321 -19.82 19.34 1.92
C VAL A 321 -19.94 20.72 2.56
N GLU A 322 -18.81 21.35 2.88
CA GLU A 322 -18.74 22.69 3.48
C GLU A 322 -19.23 23.76 2.50
N SER A 323 -19.00 23.60 1.19
CA SER A 323 -19.52 24.51 0.15
C SER A 323 -21.04 24.48 0.00
N PHE A 324 -21.70 23.37 0.35
CA PHE A 324 -23.16 23.25 0.42
C PHE A 324 -23.75 23.66 1.80
N GLY A 325 -22.96 24.34 2.65
CA GLY A 325 -23.37 24.79 3.98
C GLY A 325 -23.40 23.68 5.06
N GLY A 326 -22.92 22.49 4.74
CA GLY A 326 -22.78 21.38 5.69
C GLY A 326 -21.56 21.53 6.59
N ARG A 327 -21.53 20.77 7.68
CA ARG A 327 -20.37 20.69 8.57
C ARG A 327 -19.85 19.26 8.60
N VAL A 328 -18.59 19.03 8.20
CA VAL A 328 -17.97 17.72 8.45
C VAL A 328 -17.54 17.62 9.91
N THR A 329 -18.02 16.59 10.59
CA THR A 329 -17.54 16.16 11.91
C THR A 329 -16.85 14.80 11.78
N GLY A 330 -15.80 14.58 12.57
CA GLY A 330 -14.84 13.50 12.36
C GLY A 330 -15.42 12.10 12.19
N SER A 331 -14.71 11.26 11.43
CA SER A 331 -15.11 9.92 11.00
C SER A 331 -15.68 9.03 12.12
N VAL A 332 -16.90 8.54 11.92
CA VAL A 332 -17.57 7.55 12.75
C VAL A 332 -16.86 6.21 12.60
N SER A 333 -16.52 5.61 13.73
CA SER A 333 -16.02 4.24 13.82
C SER A 333 -17.08 3.26 13.36
N GLY A 334 -16.70 2.13 12.73
CA GLY A 334 -17.59 1.01 12.37
C GLY A 334 -18.12 0.22 13.59
N LYS A 335 -18.65 0.94 14.59
CA LYS A 335 -19.31 0.48 15.82
C LYS A 335 -20.52 1.36 16.18
N THR A 336 -20.93 2.27 15.29
CA THR A 336 -22.11 3.12 15.51
C THR A 336 -23.28 2.45 14.82
N ASP A 337 -24.06 1.72 15.60
CA ASP A 337 -25.43 1.39 15.23
C ASP A 337 -26.21 2.71 15.19
N MET A 338 -26.83 3.00 14.05
CA MET A 338 -27.75 4.13 13.89
C MET A 338 -29.15 3.63 14.25
N VAL A 339 -29.78 4.30 15.23
CA VAL A 339 -31.20 4.11 15.58
C VAL A 339 -32.08 4.80 14.53
#